data_AF-A0A9D4T5A0-F1
#
_entry.id   AF-A0A9D4T5A0-F1
#
_cell.length_a   1.000
_cell.length_b   1.000
_cell.length_c   1.000
_cell.angle_alpha   90.00
_cell.angle_beta   90.00
_cell.angle_gamma   90.00
#
_symmetry.space_group_name_H-M   'P 1'
#
loop_
_entity.id
_entity.type
_entity.pdbx_description
1 polymer ?
#
loop_
_entity_poly.entity_id
_entity_poly.type
_entity_poly.pdbx_seq_one_letter_code
_entity_poly.pdbx_strand_id
1 'polypeptide(L)'
;MDRIKGKRATQRAFHTRLRNDASQLIQSTQFSAPALRVLHDRLKNCNDGLQLRMLNEQLEEHFTDEQAAEDYLSVSEYEDNAAAMLSLLCYHIEQLQP
;
A
#
# COMPACT_ATOMS: atom_id res chain seq x y z
N MET A 1 -19.36 0.94 -13.84
CA MET A 1 -18.38 2.01 -13.59
C MET A 1 -18.30 2.37 -12.09
N ASP A 2 -19.39 2.76 -11.43
CA ASP A 2 -19.40 3.10 -9.99
C ASP A 2 -18.84 2.00 -9.07
N ARG A 3 -19.13 0.73 -9.39
CA ARG A 3 -18.60 -0.41 -8.64
C ARG A 3 -17.07 -0.51 -8.72
N ILE A 4 -16.45 -0.17 -9.85
CA ILE A 4 -14.99 -0.22 -10.04
C ILE A 4 -14.35 0.96 -9.32
N LYS A 5 -14.92 2.17 -9.45
CA LYS A 5 -14.51 3.35 -8.68
C LYS A 5 -14.57 3.11 -7.17
N GLY A 6 -15.65 2.48 -6.69
CA GLY A 6 -15.81 2.08 -5.30
C GLY A 6 -14.73 1.10 -4.84
N LYS A 7 -14.45 0.05 -5.62
CA LYS A 7 -13.35 -0.89 -5.34
C LYS A 7 -12.00 -0.17 -5.25
N ARG A 8 -11.70 0.74 -6.19
CA ARG A 8 -10.45 1.52 -6.18
C ARG A 8 -10.34 2.37 -4.92
N ALA A 9 -11.40 3.07 -4.55
CA ALA A 9 -11.43 3.88 -3.33
C ALA A 9 -11.20 3.04 -2.07
N THR A 10 -11.86 1.87 -1.97
CA THR A 10 -11.63 0.93 -0.86
C THR A 10 -10.18 0.45 -0.81
N GLN A 11 -9.55 0.16 -1.94
CA GLN A 11 -8.15 -0.25 -1.98
C GLN A 11 -7.20 0.88 -1.56
N ARG A 12 -7.38 2.12 -2.05
CA ARG A 12 -6.60 3.28 -1.59
C ARG A 12 -6.73 3.50 -0.08
N ALA A 13 -7.94 3.40 0.46
CA ALA A 13 -8.20 3.51 1.89
C ALA A 13 -7.51 2.38 2.69
N PHE A 14 -7.54 1.16 2.17
CA PHE A 14 -6.89 0.01 2.80
C PHE A 14 -5.35 0.14 2.81
N HIS A 15 -4.74 0.54 1.69
CA HIS A 15 -3.30 0.86 1.62
C HIS A 15 -2.91 1.93 2.63
N THR A 16 -3.68 3.02 2.68
CA THR A 16 -3.43 4.13 3.61
C THR A 16 -3.49 3.66 5.06
N ARG A 17 -4.49 2.82 5.40
CA ARG A 17 -4.62 2.26 6.74
C ARG A 17 -3.45 1.35 7.10
N LEU A 18 -3.07 0.43 6.23
CA LEU A 18 -1.93 -0.48 6.47
C LEU A 18 -0.63 0.29 6.69
N ARG A 19 -0.39 1.34 5.90
CA ARG A 19 0.77 2.21 6.08
C ARG A 19 0.73 2.91 7.45
N ASN A 20 -0.40 3.48 7.82
CA ASN A 20 -0.54 4.17 9.11
C ASN A 20 -0.35 3.21 10.29
N ASP A 21 -0.92 1.99 10.20
CA ASP A 21 -0.73 0.94 11.21
C ASP A 21 0.76 0.56 11.33
N ALA A 22 1.47 0.43 10.20
CA ALA A 22 2.91 0.15 10.17
C ALA A 22 3.74 1.29 10.78
N SER A 23 3.47 2.55 10.39
CA SER A 23 4.11 3.72 10.98
C SER A 23 3.91 3.80 12.49
N GLN A 24 2.68 3.59 12.96
CA GLN A 24 2.37 3.61 14.40
C GLN A 24 3.08 2.50 15.16
N LEU A 25 3.13 1.28 14.60
CA LEU A 25 3.80 0.17 15.25
C LEU A 25 5.32 0.42 15.35
N ILE A 26 5.94 0.95 14.30
CA ILE A 26 7.38 1.28 14.29
C ILE A 26 7.70 2.41 15.27
N GLN A 27 6.83 3.42 15.38
CA GLN A 27 6.99 4.52 16.34
C GLN A 27 6.68 4.10 17.78
N SER A 28 6.01 2.96 17.98
CA SER A 28 5.75 2.43 19.32
C SER A 28 7.05 1.94 19.97
N THR A 29 7.14 2.06 21.29
CA THR A 29 8.30 1.57 22.07
C THR A 29 8.22 0.07 22.36
N GLN A 30 7.13 -0.59 21.99
CA GLN A 30 6.86 -2.00 22.28
C GLN A 30 6.28 -2.70 21.04
N PHE A 31 7.15 -3.07 20.11
CA PHE A 31 6.79 -3.95 19.00
C PHE A 31 7.59 -5.25 19.05
N SER A 32 7.00 -6.32 18.52
CA SER A 32 7.63 -7.64 18.42
C SER A 32 7.86 -8.02 16.96
N ALA A 33 8.87 -8.83 16.69
CA ALA A 33 9.16 -9.31 15.34
C ALA A 33 7.95 -10.01 14.67
N PRO A 34 7.12 -10.81 15.38
CA PRO A 34 5.89 -11.37 14.81
C PRO A 34 4.89 -10.29 14.37
N ALA A 35 4.68 -9.23 15.17
CA ALA A 35 3.75 -8.16 14.84
C ALA A 35 4.18 -7.38 13.59
N LEU A 36 5.49 -7.09 13.48
CA LEU A 36 6.05 -6.45 12.29
C LEU A 36 5.92 -7.35 11.04
N ARG A 37 6.18 -8.67 11.18
CA ARG A 37 6.04 -9.63 10.08
C ARG A 37 4.62 -9.70 9.55
N VAL A 38 3.61 -9.68 10.43
CA VAL A 38 2.20 -9.66 10.01
C VAL A 38 1.89 -8.40 9.18
N LEU A 39 2.39 -7.24 9.59
CA LEU A 39 2.19 -6.01 8.81
C LEU A 39 2.97 -6.04 7.50
N HIS A 40 4.21 -6.54 7.50
CA HIS A 40 5.01 -6.73 6.31
C HIS A 40 4.27 -7.59 5.28
N ASP A 41 3.78 -8.77 5.68
CA ASP A 41 3.12 -9.70 4.75
C ASP A 41 1.81 -9.14 4.22
N ARG A 42 1.03 -8.45 5.06
CA ARG A 42 -0.20 -7.78 4.63
C ARG A 42 0.09 -6.66 3.63
N LEU A 43 1.11 -5.84 3.89
CA LEU A 43 1.48 -4.72 3.03
C LEU A 43 2.09 -5.22 1.71
N LYS A 44 2.89 -6.29 1.75
CA LYS A 44 3.45 -6.97 0.58
C LYS A 44 2.35 -7.55 -0.30
N ASN A 45 1.43 -8.32 0.27
CA ASN A 45 0.32 -8.89 -0.50
C ASN A 45 -0.58 -7.81 -1.12
N CYS A 46 -0.74 -6.67 -0.42
CA CYS A 46 -1.50 -5.53 -0.94
C CYS A 46 -0.78 -4.86 -2.11
N ASN A 47 0.54 -4.69 -2.01
CA ASN A 47 1.37 -4.07 -3.05
C ASN A 47 1.57 -4.98 -4.26
N ASP A 48 1.92 -6.25 -4.04
CA ASP A 48 2.16 -7.27 -5.08
C ASP A 48 0.88 -7.67 -5.81
N GLY A 49 -0.28 -7.47 -5.18
CA GLY A 49 -1.56 -7.93 -5.71
C GLY A 49 -2.00 -7.28 -7.03
N LEU A 50 -1.28 -6.26 -7.53
CA LEU A 50 -1.60 -5.47 -8.74
C LEU A 50 -3.02 -4.89 -8.77
N GLN A 51 -3.81 -5.03 -7.69
CA GLN A 51 -5.24 -4.76 -7.69
C GLN A 51 -5.51 -3.29 -7.95
N LEU A 52 -4.70 -2.38 -7.38
CA LEU A 52 -4.86 -0.96 -7.60
C LEU A 52 -4.54 -0.59 -9.05
N ARG A 53 -3.45 -1.12 -9.61
CA ARG A 53 -3.01 -0.89 -10.99
C ARG A 53 -4.04 -1.41 -12.00
N MET A 54 -4.50 -2.65 -11.83
CA MET A 54 -5.54 -3.25 -12.67
C MET A 54 -6.87 -2.49 -12.61
N LEU A 55 -7.28 -2.03 -11.42
CA LEU A 55 -8.49 -1.22 -11.27
C LEU A 55 -8.34 0.16 -11.93
N ASN A 56 -7.12 0.69 -12.00
CA ASN A 56 -6.83 1.96 -12.65
C ASN A 56 -6.86 1.82 -14.18
N GLU A 57 -6.22 0.78 -14.74
CA GLU A 57 -6.27 0.46 -16.17
C GLU A 57 -7.72 0.25 -16.65
N GLN A 58 -8.56 -0.43 -15.86
CA GLN A 58 -9.99 -0.61 -16.16
C GLN A 58 -10.81 0.70 -16.13
N LEU A 59 -10.28 1.77 -15.54
CA LEU A 59 -10.91 3.09 -15.49
C LEU A 59 -10.31 4.06 -16.50
N GLU A 60 -9.15 3.75 -17.07
CA GLU A 60 -8.40 4.62 -17.99
C GLU A 60 -9.24 4.99 -19.22
N GLU A 61 -9.93 4.02 -19.83
CA GLU A 61 -10.82 4.22 -20.99
C GLU A 61 -12.01 5.18 -20.71
N HIS A 62 -12.20 5.58 -19.45
CA HIS A 62 -13.28 6.43 -18.99
C HIS A 62 -12.82 7.76 -18.40
N PHE A 63 -11.52 8.07 -18.51
CA PHE A 63 -10.92 9.32 -18.05
C PHE A 63 -10.41 10.15 -19.22
N THR A 64 -10.26 11.45 -18.99
CA THR A 64 -9.43 12.29 -19.87
C THR A 64 -7.96 11.95 -19.66
N ASP A 65 -7.11 12.26 -20.64
CA ASP A 65 -5.66 12.00 -20.54
C ASP A 65 -5.04 12.65 -19.28
N GLU A 66 -5.50 13.84 -18.90
CA GLU A 66 -5.06 14.53 -17.68
C GLU A 66 -5.50 13.79 -16.41
N GLN A 67 -6.73 13.30 -16.36
CA GLN A 67 -7.24 12.50 -15.24
C GLN A 67 -6.51 11.16 -15.12
N ALA A 68 -6.21 10.52 -16.26
CA ALA A 68 -5.43 9.29 -16.29
C ALA A 68 -4.00 9.53 -15.78
N ALA A 69 -3.34 10.60 -16.23
CA ALA A 69 -1.99 10.96 -15.77
C ALA A 69 -1.91 11.22 -14.26
N GLU A 70 -2.85 12.00 -13.71
CA GLU A 70 -2.95 12.22 -12.26
C GLU A 70 -3.18 10.90 -11.50
N ASP A 71 -4.06 10.04 -12.02
CA ASP A 71 -4.36 8.76 -11.37
C ASP A 71 -3.17 7.78 -11.46
N TYR A 72 -2.36 7.81 -12.52
CA TYR A 72 -1.13 7.02 -12.63
C TYR A 72 -0.06 7.47 -11.65
N LEU A 73 0.16 8.79 -11.53
CA LEU A 73 1.06 9.35 -10.52
C LEU A 73 0.64 8.92 -9.12
N SER A 74 -0.66 9.01 -8.82
CA SER A 74 -1.19 8.58 -7.52
C SER A 74 -0.94 7.09 -7.24
N VAL A 75 -1.15 6.20 -8.22
CA VAL A 75 -0.87 4.77 -8.04
C VAL A 75 0.62 4.52 -7.81
N SER A 76 1.49 5.17 -8.58
CA SER A 76 2.95 5.08 -8.40
C SER A 76 3.37 5.51 -6.98
N GLU A 77 2.81 6.61 -6.47
CA GLU A 77 3.07 7.06 -5.10
C GLU A 77 2.65 6.03 -4.04
N TYR A 78 1.53 5.32 -4.24
CA TYR A 78 1.13 4.25 -3.33
C TYR A 78 2.12 3.08 -3.35
N GLU A 79 2.62 2.71 -4.52
CA GLU A 79 3.59 1.63 -4.70
C GLU A 79 4.95 2.00 -4.07
N ASP A 80 5.46 3.21 -4.33
CA ASP A 80 6.72 3.70 -3.75
C ASP A 80 6.64 3.79 -2.22
N ASN A 81 5.53 4.33 -1.69
CA ASN A 81 5.32 4.41 -0.25
C ASN A 81 5.22 3.02 0.38
N ALA A 82 4.58 2.06 -0.30
CA ALA A 82 4.50 0.69 0.18
C ALA A 82 5.88 0.03 0.19
N ALA A 83 6.67 0.18 -0.88
CA ALA A 83 8.03 -0.35 -0.98
C ALA A 83 8.96 0.23 0.11
N ALA A 84 8.88 1.54 0.36
CA ALA A 84 9.62 2.19 1.44
C ALA A 84 9.23 1.62 2.82
N MET A 85 7.93 1.42 3.07
CA MET A 85 7.44 0.85 4.32
C MET A 85 7.85 -0.62 4.49
N LEU A 86 7.79 -1.44 3.43
CA LEU A 86 8.28 -2.82 3.46
C LEU A 86 9.76 -2.87 3.84
N SER A 87 10.58 -2.02 3.23
CA SER A 87 12.01 -1.95 3.52
C SER A 87 12.26 -1.59 4.98
N LEU A 88 11.51 -0.62 5.52
CA LEU A 88 11.62 -0.21 6.92
C LEU A 88 11.17 -1.32 7.89
N LEU A 89 10.07 -2.02 7.58
CA LEU A 89 9.61 -3.17 8.36
C LEU A 89 10.64 -4.30 8.35
N CYS A 90 11.22 -4.63 7.20
CA CYS A 90 12.30 -5.62 7.10
C CYS A 90 13.49 -5.25 7.98
N TYR A 91 13.96 -4.01 7.89
CA TYR A 91 15.06 -3.52 8.72
C TYR A 91 14.77 -3.73 10.22
N HIS A 92 13.59 -3.33 10.71
CA HIS A 92 13.25 -3.52 12.11
C HIS A 92 13.07 -4.99 12.51
N ILE A 93 12.57 -5.84 11.61
CA ILE A 93 12.47 -7.29 11.85
C ILE A 93 13.86 -7.89 12.03
N GLU A 94 14.82 -7.53 11.16
CA GLU A 94 16.22 -8.01 11.22
C GLU A 94 16.91 -7.58 12.51
N GLN A 95 16.71 -6.34 12.96
CA GLN A 95 17.26 -5.84 14.25
C GLN A 95 16.74 -6.60 15.48
N LEU A 96 15.61 -7.31 15.35
CA LEU A 96 15.00 -8.10 16.42
C LEU A 96 15.30 -9.60 16.31
N GLN A 97 16.06 -10.03 15.30
CA GLN A 97 16.52 -11.41 15.21
C GLN A 97 17.72 -11.62 16.16
N PRO A 98 17.73 -12.70 16.97
CA PRO A 98 18.81 -13.00 17.90
C PRO A 98 20.11 -13.41 17.22
#